data_AF-G0A5Q3-F1
#
_entry.id   AF-G0A5Q3-F1
#
_cell.length_a   1.000
_cell.length_b   1.000
_cell.length_c   1.000
_cell.angle_alpha   90.00
_cell.angle_beta   90.00
_cell.angle_gamma   90.00
#
_symmetry.space_group_name_H-M   'P 1'
#
loop_
_entity.id
_entity.type
_entity.pdbx_description
1 polymer ?
#
loop_
_entity_poly.entity_id
_entity_poly.type
_entity_poly.pdbx_seq_one_letter_code
_entity_poly.pdbx_strand_id
1 'polypeptide(L)'
;MNDQSLHEEEWVIWNGALGLVTTVTVARVEVDTLGSKAWLDEPFDMVGPFSLDELQTQGRIAFAACIVMSRQRWQDDQVELRRESLNIRRAEAQRINEQFERLHGGRNRHQVSRKPVDERQHRQALNLPIEGMLQSSEIKAAFRRLAQKAHPDAGGSNEQFIRITEARNALLACLS
;
A
#
# COMPACT_ATOMS: atom_id res chain seq x y z
N MET A 1 12.31 -31.87 -4.56
CA MET A 1 11.62 -30.73 -5.21
C MET A 1 12.44 -29.50 -4.87
N ASN A 2 12.84 -28.74 -5.90
CA ASN A 2 13.96 -27.80 -5.85
C ASN A 2 13.65 -26.54 -5.04
N ASP A 3 14.46 -26.27 -4.01
CA ASP A 3 14.46 -25.06 -3.18
C ASP A 3 14.61 -23.76 -4.00
N GLN A 4 15.22 -23.85 -5.19
CA GLN A 4 15.42 -22.71 -6.10
C GLN A 4 14.13 -22.18 -6.76
N SER A 5 13.07 -22.99 -6.92
CA SER A 5 11.87 -22.51 -7.64
C SER A 5 10.98 -21.59 -6.79
N LEU A 6 11.10 -21.64 -5.47
CA LEU A 6 10.27 -20.85 -4.54
C LEU A 6 10.73 -19.39 -4.45
N HIS A 7 12.04 -19.16 -4.64
CA HIS A 7 12.62 -17.81 -4.67
C HIS A 7 12.32 -17.08 -5.99
N GLU A 8 12.01 -17.81 -7.07
CA GLU A 8 11.64 -17.25 -8.37
C GLU A 8 10.12 -17.07 -8.55
N GLU A 9 9.31 -17.67 -7.69
CA GLU A 9 7.85 -17.58 -7.77
C GLU A 9 7.37 -16.18 -7.32
N GLU A 10 6.73 -15.47 -8.25
CA GLU A 10 6.16 -14.14 -7.99
C GLU A 10 4.74 -14.25 -7.40
N TRP A 11 4.60 -13.78 -6.17
CA TRP A 11 3.36 -13.64 -5.43
C TRP A 11 2.79 -12.24 -5.58
N VAL A 12 1.47 -12.10 -5.47
CA VAL A 12 0.77 -10.82 -5.48
C VAL A 12 0.51 -10.39 -4.04
N ILE A 13 0.90 -9.16 -3.70
CA ILE A 13 0.48 -8.49 -2.47
C ILE A 13 -0.63 -7.51 -2.81
N TRP A 14 -1.75 -7.62 -2.10
CA TRP A 14 -2.88 -6.70 -2.15
C TRP A 14 -3.11 -6.03 -0.80
N ASN A 15 -3.20 -4.71 -0.76
CA ASN A 15 -3.66 -3.95 0.41
C ASN A 15 -4.93 -3.19 0.04
N GLY A 16 -6.07 -3.69 0.52
CA GLY A 16 -7.38 -3.12 0.23
C GLY A 16 -7.60 -1.72 0.80
N ALA A 17 -7.04 -1.42 1.98
CA ALA A 17 -7.17 -0.10 2.60
C ALA A 17 -6.45 0.98 1.77
N LEU A 18 -5.29 0.65 1.22
CA LEU A 18 -4.44 1.56 0.44
C LEU A 18 -4.66 1.48 -1.08
N GLY A 19 -5.48 0.52 -1.54
CA GLY A 19 -5.69 0.22 -2.95
C GLY A 19 -4.38 -0.18 -3.68
N LEU A 20 -3.43 -0.76 -2.95
CA LEU A 20 -2.11 -1.10 -3.46
C LEU A 20 -2.07 -2.54 -3.93
N VAL A 21 -1.57 -2.76 -5.15
CA VAL A 21 -1.24 -4.09 -5.70
C VAL A 21 0.19 -4.08 -6.21
N THR A 22 0.96 -5.11 -5.90
CA THR A 22 2.33 -5.31 -6.40
C THR A 22 2.68 -6.79 -6.42
N THR A 23 3.67 -7.18 -7.21
CA THR A 23 4.29 -8.51 -7.12
C THR A 23 5.51 -8.48 -6.21
N VAL A 24 5.86 -9.64 -5.66
CA VAL A 24 6.99 -9.86 -4.76
C VAL A 24 7.44 -11.32 -4.83
N THR A 25 8.69 -11.60 -4.51
CA THR A 25 9.24 -12.95 -4.33
C THR A 25 9.36 -13.29 -2.84
N VAL A 26 9.60 -14.55 -2.51
CA VAL A 26 9.96 -14.96 -1.14
C VAL A 26 11.48 -14.88 -1.00
N ALA A 27 11.98 -14.02 -0.11
CA ALA A 27 13.42 -13.90 0.12
C ALA A 27 13.97 -14.99 1.05
N ARG A 28 13.19 -15.38 2.07
CA ARG A 28 13.65 -16.30 3.09
C ARG A 28 12.56 -17.27 3.48
N VAL A 29 12.94 -18.53 3.62
CA VAL A 29 12.09 -19.59 4.18
C VAL A 29 12.84 -20.22 5.35
N GLU A 30 12.17 -20.33 6.49
CA GLU A 30 12.62 -21.11 7.64
C GLU A 30 11.65 -22.27 7.83
N VAL A 31 12.18 -23.49 7.91
CA VAL A 31 11.39 -24.69 8.19
C VAL A 31 11.62 -25.08 9.64
N ASP A 32 10.53 -25.18 10.42
CA ASP A 32 10.55 -25.69 11.79
C ASP A 32 9.63 -26.92 11.94
N THR A 33 9.47 -27.43 13.16
CA THR A 33 8.62 -28.60 13.44
C THR A 33 7.12 -28.32 13.26
N LEU A 34 6.72 -27.06 13.18
CA LEU A 34 5.33 -26.59 13.04
C LEU A 34 4.98 -26.22 11.59
N GLY A 35 5.97 -26.08 10.70
CA GLY A 35 5.79 -25.87 9.26
C GLY A 35 6.82 -24.93 8.65
N SER A 36 6.54 -24.50 7.42
CA SER A 36 7.38 -23.57 6.66
C SER A 36 6.93 -22.13 6.89
N LYS A 37 7.82 -21.29 7.42
CA LYS A 37 7.63 -19.84 7.59
C LYS A 37 8.37 -19.08 6.49
N ALA A 38 7.72 -18.09 5.90
CA ALA A 38 8.31 -17.28 4.84
C ALA A 38 8.34 -15.78 5.16
N TRP A 39 9.33 -15.10 4.58
CA TRP A 39 9.45 -13.65 4.51
C TRP A 39 9.55 -13.24 3.05
N LEU A 40 8.85 -12.17 2.70
CA LEU A 40 8.90 -11.60 1.36
C LEU A 40 10.27 -10.98 1.08
N ASP A 41 10.55 -10.67 -0.18
CA ASP A 41 11.77 -9.99 -0.62
C ASP A 41 11.63 -8.45 -0.59
N GLU A 42 12.74 -7.73 -0.74
CA GLU A 42 12.77 -6.27 -0.78
C GLU A 42 11.70 -5.71 -1.75
N PRO A 43 10.97 -4.64 -1.38
CA PRO A 43 11.10 -3.80 -0.18
C PRO A 43 10.28 -4.32 1.02
N PHE A 44 9.84 -5.57 0.99
CA PHE A 44 8.97 -6.21 1.98
C PHE A 44 9.72 -7.31 2.76
N ASP A 45 11.05 -7.25 2.83
CA ASP A 45 11.95 -8.15 3.54
C ASP A 45 11.61 -8.39 5.03
N MET A 46 10.89 -7.43 5.64
CA MET A 46 10.34 -7.50 7.00
C MET A 46 8.89 -8.00 7.09
N VAL A 47 8.23 -8.30 5.97
CA VAL A 47 6.84 -8.78 5.91
C VAL A 47 6.86 -10.31 6.02
N GLY A 48 6.86 -10.77 7.27
CA GLY A 48 6.87 -12.15 7.72
C GLY A 48 7.13 -12.21 9.23
N PRO A 49 7.10 -13.41 9.84
CA PRO A 49 6.81 -14.69 9.22
C PRO A 49 5.31 -14.87 8.93
N PHE A 50 4.98 -15.42 7.77
CA PHE A 50 3.67 -16.00 7.46
C PHE A 50 3.82 -17.48 7.07
N SER A 51 2.73 -18.24 7.13
CA SER A 51 2.75 -19.67 6.78
C SER A 51 2.85 -19.85 5.27
N LEU A 52 3.99 -20.38 4.80
CA LEU A 52 4.20 -20.69 3.39
C LEU A 52 3.35 -21.88 2.96
N ASP A 53 3.22 -22.89 3.83
CA ASP A 53 2.42 -24.08 3.57
C ASP A 53 0.94 -23.71 3.36
N GLU A 54 0.42 -22.77 4.16
CA GLU A 54 -0.94 -22.25 4.00
C GLU A 54 -1.08 -21.46 2.69
N LEU A 55 -0.15 -20.56 2.39
CA LEU A 55 -0.16 -19.78 1.16
C LEU A 55 -0.14 -20.68 -0.09
N GLN A 56 0.67 -21.74 -0.08
CA GLN A 56 0.73 -22.71 -1.19
C GLN A 56 -0.55 -23.53 -1.29
N THR A 57 -1.10 -23.98 -0.16
CA THR A 57 -2.29 -24.84 -0.13
C THR A 57 -3.56 -24.07 -0.52
N GLN A 58 -3.74 -22.86 0.01
CA GLN A 58 -4.93 -22.05 -0.22
C GLN A 58 -4.80 -21.09 -1.42
N GLY A 59 -3.57 -20.88 -1.91
CA GLY A 59 -3.26 -19.87 -2.92
C GLY A 59 -3.38 -18.43 -2.41
N ARG A 60 -3.64 -18.22 -1.11
CA ARG A 60 -3.69 -16.91 -0.46
C ARG A 60 -3.51 -17.02 1.05
N ILE A 61 -3.03 -15.95 1.67
CA ILE A 61 -2.96 -15.79 3.11
C ILE A 61 -3.16 -14.32 3.48
N ALA A 62 -3.94 -14.06 4.54
CA ALA A 62 -4.04 -12.73 5.12
C ALA A 62 -2.84 -12.49 6.05
N PHE A 63 -2.18 -11.35 5.91
CA PHE A 63 -1.05 -10.95 6.76
C PHE A 63 -1.10 -9.45 7.02
N ALA A 64 -1.26 -9.07 8.29
CA ALA A 64 -1.49 -7.69 8.71
C ALA A 64 -2.63 -7.03 7.90
N ALA A 65 -2.39 -5.86 7.29
CA ALA A 65 -3.36 -5.17 6.44
C ALA A 65 -3.34 -5.64 4.96
N CYS A 66 -2.56 -6.67 4.66
CA CYS A 66 -2.33 -7.17 3.30
C CYS A 66 -2.88 -8.59 3.13
N ILE A 67 -3.10 -8.96 1.88
CA ILE A 67 -3.35 -10.33 1.45
C ILE A 67 -2.24 -10.68 0.46
N VAL A 68 -1.50 -11.74 0.74
CA VAL A 68 -0.54 -12.34 -0.19
C VAL A 68 -1.25 -13.48 -0.91
N MET A 69 -1.09 -13.58 -2.22
CA MET A 69 -1.81 -14.56 -3.03
C MET A 69 -1.06 -14.96 -4.28
N SER A 70 -1.36 -16.14 -4.80
CA SER A 70 -0.84 -16.56 -6.09
C SER A 70 -1.40 -15.68 -7.20
N ARG A 71 -0.69 -15.61 -8.34
CA ARG A 71 -1.17 -14.89 -9.52
C ARG A 71 -2.54 -15.37 -10.00
N GLN A 72 -2.77 -16.68 -9.99
CA GLN A 72 -4.05 -17.25 -10.37
C GLN A 72 -5.16 -16.75 -9.43
N ARG A 73 -4.91 -16.79 -8.12
CA ARG A 73 -5.91 -16.38 -7.14
C ARG A 73 -6.23 -14.90 -7.21
N TRP A 74 -5.22 -14.07 -7.50
CA TRP A 74 -5.45 -12.66 -7.81
C TRP A 74 -6.35 -12.48 -9.03
N GLN A 75 -6.10 -13.19 -10.13
CA GLN A 75 -6.94 -13.08 -11.33
C GLN A 75 -8.41 -13.38 -11.04
N ASP A 76 -8.66 -14.42 -10.23
CA ASP A 76 -10.00 -14.85 -9.84
C ASP A 76 -10.69 -13.84 -8.90
N ASP A 77 -9.98 -13.31 -7.91
CA ASP A 77 -10.57 -12.53 -6.81
C ASP A 77 -10.52 -10.99 -7.03
N GLN A 78 -9.73 -10.49 -8.00
CA GLN A 78 -9.39 -9.06 -8.12
C GLN A 78 -10.57 -8.09 -8.25
N VAL A 79 -11.69 -8.53 -8.84
CA VAL A 79 -12.85 -7.66 -9.08
C VAL A 79 -13.56 -7.37 -7.75
N GLU A 80 -13.85 -8.43 -6.98
CA GLU A 80 -14.50 -8.29 -5.67
C GLU A 80 -13.59 -7.60 -4.67
N LEU A 81 -12.30 -7.94 -4.63
CA LEU A 81 -11.33 -7.28 -3.75
C LEU A 81 -11.24 -5.76 -3.99
N ARG A 82 -11.29 -5.34 -5.26
CA ARG A 82 -11.31 -3.90 -5.61
C ARG A 82 -12.61 -3.23 -5.21
N ARG A 83 -13.75 -3.91 -5.39
CA ARG A 83 -15.06 -3.39 -5.00
C ARG A 83 -15.15 -3.18 -3.49
N GLU A 84 -14.70 -4.15 -2.70
CA GLU A 84 -14.64 -4.06 -1.25
C GLU A 84 -13.73 -2.90 -0.80
N SER A 85 -12.53 -2.80 -1.37
CA SER A 85 -11.61 -1.69 -1.10
C SER A 85 -12.20 -0.31 -1.39
N LEU A 86 -12.98 -0.18 -2.47
CA LEU A 86 -13.67 1.07 -2.78
C LEU A 86 -14.72 1.42 -1.71
N ASN A 87 -15.48 0.43 -1.24
CA ASN A 87 -16.49 0.64 -0.20
C ASN A 87 -15.85 1.08 1.12
N ILE A 88 -14.76 0.42 1.54
CA ILE A 88 -14.02 0.76 2.75
C ILE A 88 -13.50 2.20 2.67
N ARG A 89 -12.83 2.57 1.57
CA ARG A 89 -12.29 3.93 1.38
C ARG A 89 -13.39 4.99 1.32
N ARG A 90 -14.53 4.67 0.73
CA ARG A 90 -15.70 5.57 0.68
C ARG A 90 -16.28 5.81 2.07
N ALA A 91 -16.45 4.75 2.86
CA ALA A 91 -16.97 4.86 4.22
C ALA A 91 -16.03 5.68 5.13
N GLU A 92 -14.72 5.49 4.99
CA GLU A 92 -13.75 6.27 5.75
C GLU A 92 -13.74 7.74 5.37
N ALA A 93 -13.78 8.05 4.07
CA ALA A 93 -13.90 9.42 3.58
C ALA A 93 -15.18 10.10 4.09
N GLN A 94 -16.30 9.38 4.16
CA GLN A 94 -17.54 9.89 4.74
C GLN A 94 -17.39 10.23 6.23
N ARG A 95 -16.77 9.35 7.02
CA ARG A 95 -16.52 9.60 8.46
C ARG A 95 -15.65 10.82 8.69
N ILE A 96 -14.58 10.97 7.93
CA ILE A 96 -13.69 12.14 8.01
C ILE A 96 -14.46 13.42 7.66
N ASN A 97 -15.26 13.40 6.58
CA ASN A 97 -16.07 14.55 6.20
C ASN A 97 -17.09 14.91 7.29
N GLU A 98 -17.81 13.94 7.83
CA GLU A 98 -18.75 14.16 8.93
C GLU A 98 -18.06 14.73 10.18
N GLN A 99 -16.88 14.21 10.54
CA GLN A 99 -16.11 14.72 11.66
C GLN A 99 -15.65 16.15 11.43
N PHE A 100 -15.18 16.46 10.22
CA PHE A 100 -14.79 17.81 9.81
C PHE A 100 -15.97 18.78 9.87
N GLU A 101 -17.15 18.38 9.37
CA GLU A 101 -18.39 19.16 9.46
C GLU A 101 -18.79 19.44 10.91
N ARG A 102 -18.68 18.46 11.81
CA ARG A 102 -18.98 18.64 13.24
C ARG A 102 -18.02 19.61 13.92
N LEU A 103 -16.73 19.57 13.57
CA LEU A 103 -15.68 20.38 14.21
C LEU A 103 -15.57 21.79 13.63
N HIS A 104 -15.87 21.97 12.34
CA HIS A 104 -15.63 23.22 11.61
C HIS A 104 -16.89 23.89 11.03
N GLY A 105 -18.07 23.27 11.15
CA GLY A 105 -19.33 23.69 10.53
C GLY A 105 -20.03 24.93 11.11
N GLY A 106 -19.30 25.85 11.76
CA GLY A 106 -19.89 27.02 12.44
C GLY A 106 -19.58 28.39 11.83
N ARG A 107 -18.49 28.57 11.09
CA ARG A 107 -18.13 29.90 10.54
C ARG A 107 -17.42 29.74 9.21
N ASN A 108 -17.95 30.45 8.20
CA ASN A 108 -17.51 30.44 6.82
C ASN A 108 -17.75 29.12 6.08
N ARG A 109 -18.90 29.06 5.42
CA ARG A 109 -19.10 28.32 4.17
C ARG A 109 -18.24 29.00 3.07
N HIS A 110 -16.94 29.16 3.32
CA HIS A 110 -15.99 29.42 2.26
C HIS A 110 -15.98 28.15 1.44
N GLN A 111 -16.62 28.24 0.28
CA GLN A 111 -16.35 27.45 -0.90
C GLN A 111 -14.98 26.82 -0.73
N VAL A 112 -14.92 25.51 -0.46
CA VAL A 112 -13.67 24.77 -0.58
C VAL A 112 -13.38 24.83 -2.07
N SER A 113 -12.75 25.94 -2.46
CA SER A 113 -11.95 26.03 -3.67
C SER A 113 -11.18 24.72 -3.63
N ARG A 114 -11.44 23.87 -4.62
CA ARG A 114 -10.45 22.87 -5.03
C ARG A 114 -9.19 23.69 -5.25
N LYS A 115 -8.40 23.87 -4.18
CA LYS A 115 -7.08 24.46 -4.31
C LYS A 115 -6.45 23.58 -5.37
N PRO A 116 -5.94 24.15 -6.47
CA PRO A 116 -5.21 23.37 -7.44
C PRO A 116 -4.21 22.55 -6.62
N VAL A 117 -4.28 21.23 -6.81
CA VAL A 117 -3.42 20.25 -6.15
C VAL A 117 -2.02 20.86 -6.19
N ASP A 118 -1.48 21.23 -5.01
CA ASP A 118 -0.21 21.93 -4.95
C ASP A 118 0.87 20.88 -5.22
N GLU A 119 1.09 20.65 -6.51
CA GLU A 119 1.95 19.60 -7.03
C GLU A 119 3.35 19.70 -6.42
N ARG A 120 3.81 20.93 -6.14
CA ARG A 120 5.08 21.19 -5.44
C ARG A 120 5.07 20.63 -4.03
N GLN A 121 4.00 20.82 -3.27
CA GLN A 121 3.90 20.35 -1.90
C GLN A 121 3.86 18.81 -1.83
N HIS A 122 3.20 18.16 -2.81
CA HIS A 122 3.19 16.70 -2.92
C HIS A 122 4.53 16.13 -3.41
N ARG A 123 5.21 16.81 -4.35
CA ARG A 123 6.58 16.46 -4.76
C ARG A 123 7.53 16.53 -3.57
N GLN A 124 7.46 17.60 -2.77
CA GLN A 124 8.25 17.75 -1.54
C GLN A 124 7.96 16.67 -0.51
N ALA A 125 6.69 16.34 -0.28
CA ALA A 125 6.31 15.27 0.65
C ALA A 125 6.90 13.90 0.24
N LEU A 126 7.08 13.66 -1.06
CA LEU A 126 7.74 12.46 -1.57
C LEU A 126 9.25 12.61 -1.81
N ASN A 127 9.87 13.73 -1.44
CA ASN A 127 11.27 14.04 -1.78
C ASN A 127 11.58 13.89 -3.27
N LEU A 128 10.62 14.26 -4.13
CA LEU A 128 10.75 14.26 -5.58
C LEU A 128 11.19 15.63 -6.09
N PRO A 129 11.81 15.70 -7.29
CA PRO A 129 12.17 16.97 -7.92
C PRO A 129 10.96 17.92 -8.02
N ILE A 130 11.13 19.15 -7.52
CA ILE A 130 10.07 20.18 -7.52
C ILE A 130 9.67 20.57 -8.95
N GLU A 131 10.59 20.42 -9.90
CA GLU A 131 10.41 20.78 -11.30
C GLU A 131 10.83 19.62 -12.21
N GLY A 132 10.31 19.60 -13.44
CA GLY A 132 10.56 18.54 -14.42
C GLY A 132 9.40 17.57 -14.59
N MET A 133 9.45 16.78 -15.67
CA MET A 133 8.47 15.72 -15.92
C MET A 133 8.64 14.61 -14.89
N LEU A 134 7.53 14.19 -14.30
CA LEU A 134 7.51 13.10 -13.34
C LEU A 134 6.84 11.88 -13.95
N GLN A 135 7.52 10.75 -13.85
CA GLN A 135 6.96 9.47 -14.27
C GLN A 135 6.22 8.82 -13.11
N SER A 136 5.15 8.09 -13.44
CA SER A 136 4.41 7.29 -12.45
C SER A 136 5.30 6.29 -11.70
N SER A 137 6.37 5.79 -12.34
CA SER A 137 7.37 4.91 -11.73
C SER A 137 8.18 5.61 -10.64
N GLU A 138 8.54 6.88 -10.83
CA GLU A 138 9.32 7.68 -9.87
C GLU A 138 8.49 8.02 -8.62
N ILE A 139 7.23 8.39 -8.81
CA ILE A 139 6.29 8.64 -7.71
C ILE A 139 6.13 7.40 -6.84
N LYS A 140 5.95 6.23 -7.47
CA LYS A 140 5.82 4.94 -6.77
C LYS A 140 7.11 4.58 -6.04
N ALA A 141 8.28 4.79 -6.65
CA ALA A 141 9.57 4.48 -6.04
C ALA A 141 9.87 5.36 -4.80
N ALA A 142 9.60 6.66 -4.91
CA ALA A 142 9.77 7.60 -3.80
C ALA A 142 8.83 7.30 -2.63
N PHE A 143 7.56 6.98 -2.94
CA PHE A 143 6.60 6.52 -1.94
C PHE A 143 7.09 5.27 -1.19
N ARG A 144 7.59 4.24 -1.91
CA ARG A 144 8.11 3.01 -1.28
C ARG A 144 9.21 3.31 -0.27
N ARG A 145 10.19 4.14 -0.64
CA ARG A 145 11.30 4.52 0.25
C ARG A 145 10.85 5.25 1.50
N LEU A 146 9.82 6.09 1.40
CA LEU A 146 9.33 6.89 2.53
C LEU A 146 8.34 6.12 3.40
N ALA A 147 7.53 5.24 2.82
CA ALA A 147 6.62 4.36 3.54
C ALA A 147 7.39 3.42 4.48
N GLN A 148 8.53 2.91 4.03
CA GLN A 148 9.42 2.07 4.85
C GLN A 148 9.99 2.84 6.06
N LYS A 149 10.24 4.14 5.92
CA LYS A 149 10.74 5.01 7.00
C LYS A 149 9.66 5.57 7.92
N ALA A 150 8.44 5.73 7.42
CA ALA A 150 7.30 6.23 8.19
C ALA A 150 6.61 5.12 9.01
N HIS A 151 7.15 3.90 8.99
CA HIS A 151 6.65 2.77 9.77
C HIS A 151 6.83 3.01 11.29
N PRO A 152 5.81 2.75 12.13
CA PRO A 152 5.89 2.97 13.58
C PRO A 152 7.00 2.14 14.25
N ASP A 153 7.31 0.95 13.76
CA ASP A 153 8.44 0.14 14.28
C ASP A 153 9.83 0.68 13.90
N ALA A 154 9.90 1.60 12.92
CA ALA A 154 11.11 2.34 12.55
C ALA A 154 11.15 3.75 13.18
N GLY A 155 10.22 4.06 14.10
CA GLY A 155 10.07 5.38 14.72
C GLY A 155 9.31 6.40 13.87
N GLY A 156 8.63 5.96 12.81
CA GLY A 156 7.84 6.81 11.93
C GLY A 156 6.47 7.17 12.52
N SER A 157 5.96 8.35 12.15
CA SER A 157 4.64 8.80 12.61
C SER A 157 3.53 8.42 11.63
N ASN A 158 2.36 8.06 12.17
CA ASN A 158 1.17 7.79 11.36
C ASN A 158 0.78 9.02 10.51
N GLU A 159 0.98 10.23 11.02
CA GLU A 159 0.81 11.49 10.27
C GLU A 159 1.74 11.59 9.06
N GLN A 160 3.00 11.16 9.20
CA GLN A 160 3.96 11.15 8.10
C GLN A 160 3.58 10.12 7.04
N PHE A 161 3.09 8.95 7.44
CA PHE A 161 2.57 7.93 6.52
C PHE A 161 1.33 8.41 5.75
N ILE A 162 0.41 9.10 6.43
CA ILE A 162 -0.75 9.74 5.81
C ILE A 162 -0.29 10.78 4.78
N ARG A 163 0.63 11.68 5.15
CA ARG A 163 1.14 12.76 4.28
C ARG A 163 1.78 12.25 2.99
N ILE A 164 2.62 11.22 3.07
CA ILE A 164 3.27 10.66 1.86
C ILE A 164 2.29 9.87 0.99
N THR A 165 1.24 9.30 1.60
CA THR A 165 0.17 8.58 0.87
C THR A 165 -0.72 9.54 0.10
N GLU A 166 -1.13 10.65 0.74
CA GLU A 166 -1.88 11.73 0.07
C GLU A 166 -1.10 12.30 -1.11
N ALA A 167 0.19 12.56 -0.92
CA ALA A 167 1.07 13.08 -1.95
C ALA A 167 1.19 12.14 -3.17
N ARG A 168 1.33 10.83 -2.94
CA ARG A 168 1.35 9.83 -4.02
C ARG A 168 0.05 9.86 -4.84
N ASN A 169 -1.09 9.86 -4.16
CA ASN A 169 -2.39 9.78 -4.82
C ASN A 169 -2.67 11.05 -5.64
N ALA A 170 -2.35 12.21 -5.09
CA ALA A 170 -2.52 13.49 -5.77
C ALA A 170 -1.67 13.58 -7.04
N LEU A 171 -0.39 13.17 -6.98
CA LEU A 171 0.50 13.20 -8.15
C LEU A 171 0.11 12.19 -9.23
N LEU A 172 -0.34 10.99 -8.85
CA LEU A 172 -0.83 10.01 -9.82
C LEU A 172 -2.13 10.45 -10.50
N ALA A 173 -3.01 11.17 -9.80
CA ALA A 173 -4.24 11.72 -10.37
C ALA A 173 -3.98 12.92 -11.31
N CYS A 174 -2.82 13.58 -11.21
CA CYS A 174 -2.39 14.62 -12.16
C CYS A 174 -1.75 14.05 -13.43
N LEU A 175 -1.29 12.79 -13.40
CA LEU A 175 -0.69 12.11 -14.56
C LEU A 175 -1.70 11.36 -15.44
N SER A 176 -2.96 11.29 -15.02
CA SER A 176 -4.09 10.66 -15.73
C SER A 176 -4.94 11.67 -16.46
#